data_AF-A0A1H7WE75-F1
#
_entry.id   AF-A0A1H7WE75-F1
#
_cell.length_a   1.000
_cell.length_b   1.000
_cell.length_c   1.000
_cell.angle_alpha   90.00
_cell.angle_beta   90.00
_cell.angle_gamma   90.00
#
_symmetry.space_group_name_H-M   'P 1'
#
loop_
_entity.id
_entity.type
_entity.pdbx_description
1 polymer ?
#
loop_
_entity_poly.entity_id
_entity_poly.type
_entity_poly.pdbx_seq_one_letter_code
_entity_poly.pdbx_strand_id
1 'polypeptide(L)'
;MKKYIIIFLIFCKILSFAQTTSKTEFDNGSKISVELLNKIGNKKLQQLGMIWGFLKYYHPTVAAGKYNWDDELFKIIPELSNTSAVQHDKLITNWIKSLGYFKTQNYTTPENLKMKADLDWIMSSGFSKELTDILLKVKNAERKDKNHYVSLLEDGNPAFANENPYSTMISPDAGYRLLSLYRYWNIIQYYFPYRYAIGQDWKEILGEFIPKFLSATDGTDYNLACLELTERINDSHAGIHNAVTYHFFGERIVLLEIVFAENEAVVKNYYDENLGKETGLKIGDIILEINGKTIEKIIADYSRYLPASNNPTKLRNLSYQLLNSNDMSIDLKYLSDGAEKTTTLQTYLPNRINYRQKPAIPFKMIDAQTAYINLGTVKSKDFQDIFEKIKNTKGLIIDMRAYPAEFYIFKLGKYLMPHPEKFARFTVPSIMQPGDFTMQEAITVGTDNKDFYKGKIAILINEMTQSSAEYHTMAFRKSPNAKVFGSQTAGADGDVSYFTLPGKVSTQITGIGIYTPEGSETQRIGIIPDVELKPTMEGIKKNKDEVLEKALEWIES
;
A
#
# COMPACT_ATOMS: atom_id res chain seq x y z
N MET A 1 23.36 -21.42 2.12
CA MET A 1 22.91 -20.50 3.18
C MET A 1 23.67 -19.18 3.07
N LYS A 2 23.31 -18.32 2.10
CA LYS A 2 23.72 -16.90 2.12
C LYS A 2 22.74 -16.15 3.02
N LYS A 3 23.28 -15.29 3.86
CA LYS A 3 22.63 -14.65 5.01
C LYS A 3 21.54 -13.66 4.55
N TYR A 4 20.28 -14.10 4.51
CA TYR A 4 19.13 -13.20 4.54
C TYR A 4 18.93 -12.71 5.97
N ILE A 5 19.72 -11.71 6.38
CA ILE A 5 19.50 -10.96 7.61
C ILE A 5 18.78 -9.67 7.22
N ILE A 6 17.45 -9.75 7.22
CA ILE A 6 16.56 -8.61 7.02
C ILE A 6 16.73 -7.68 8.23
N ILE A 7 17.32 -6.50 8.01
CA ILE A 7 17.33 -5.41 8.97
C ILE A 7 15.99 -4.68 8.84
N PHE A 8 14.99 -5.12 9.61
CA PHE A 8 13.79 -4.33 9.86
C PHE A 8 14.08 -3.37 11.02
N LEU A 9 14.73 -2.25 10.69
CA LEU A 9 14.80 -1.10 11.59
C LEU A 9 13.82 -0.05 11.05
N ILE A 10 12.69 0.08 11.75
CA ILE A 10 11.92 1.32 11.77
C ILE A 10 12.84 2.36 12.42
N PHE A 11 13.58 3.07 11.58
CA PHE A 11 14.15 4.36 11.91
C PHE A 11 13.99 5.23 10.67
N CYS A 12 13.17 6.27 10.80
CA CYS A 12 13.23 7.44 9.93
C CYS A 12 14.65 8.02 9.99
N LYS A 13 15.57 7.48 9.21
CA LYS A 13 16.66 8.26 8.64
C LYS A 13 16.21 8.64 7.25
N ILE A 14 15.51 9.77 7.18
CA ILE A 14 15.50 10.60 5.98
C ILE A 14 16.98 10.94 5.74
N LEU A 15 17.66 10.10 4.97
CA LEU A 15 18.88 10.50 4.30
C LEU A 15 18.43 11.58 3.31
N SER A 16 18.53 12.83 3.74
CA SER A 16 18.55 13.97 2.83
C SER A 16 19.79 13.82 1.96
N PHE A 17 19.72 12.99 0.92
CA PHE A 17 20.58 13.17 -0.21
C PHE A 17 20.13 14.48 -0.84
N ALA A 18 20.85 15.56 -0.52
CA ALA A 18 20.84 16.74 -1.35
C ALA A 18 21.39 16.27 -2.71
N GLN A 19 20.49 15.89 -3.61
CA GLN A 19 20.83 15.84 -5.02
C GLN A 19 21.21 17.28 -5.38
N THR A 20 22.50 17.50 -5.61
CA THR A 20 22.97 18.68 -6.31
C THR A 20 22.50 18.57 -7.76
N THR A 21 21.25 18.93 -8.01
CA THR A 21 20.78 19.19 -9.37
C THR A 21 21.41 20.50 -9.82
N SER A 22 22.03 20.50 -11.01
CA SER A 22 22.42 21.74 -11.67
C SER A 22 21.19 22.62 -11.79
N LYS A 23 21.29 23.91 -11.46
CA LYS A 23 20.15 24.83 -11.60
C LYS A 23 19.60 24.77 -13.03
N THR A 24 18.31 24.55 -13.17
CA THR A 24 17.63 24.50 -14.49
C THR A 24 16.68 25.68 -14.62
N GLU A 25 16.28 26.00 -15.86
CA GLU A 25 15.31 27.06 -16.10
C GLU A 25 13.91 26.75 -15.53
N PHE A 26 13.68 25.50 -15.11
CA PHE A 26 12.41 25.02 -14.58
C PHE A 26 12.37 24.91 -13.05
N ASP A 27 13.46 25.24 -12.36
CA ASP A 27 13.54 25.20 -10.89
C ASP A 27 12.49 26.07 -10.19
N ASN A 28 12.03 27.14 -10.86
CA ASN A 28 11.04 28.08 -10.35
C ASN A 28 9.66 27.96 -11.02
N GLY A 29 9.43 26.91 -11.81
CA GLY A 29 8.17 26.66 -12.50
C GLY A 29 8.36 26.09 -13.90
N SER A 30 7.37 25.33 -14.39
CA SER A 30 7.40 24.62 -15.66
C SER A 30 7.16 25.52 -16.89
N LYS A 31 6.66 26.75 -16.67
CA LYS A 31 6.19 27.68 -17.72
C LYS A 31 5.00 27.15 -18.53
N ILE A 32 4.33 26.10 -18.06
CA ILE A 32 3.17 25.47 -18.71
C ILE A 32 1.88 25.92 -18.02
N SER A 33 0.93 26.40 -18.81
CA SER A 33 -0.38 26.82 -18.33
C SER A 33 -1.46 25.75 -18.58
N VAL A 34 -2.58 25.83 -17.84
CA VAL A 34 -3.73 24.94 -18.04
C VAL A 34 -4.35 25.15 -19.42
N GLU A 35 -4.39 26.39 -19.92
CA GLU A 35 -4.90 26.72 -21.25
C GLU A 35 -4.09 26.05 -22.36
N LEU A 36 -2.76 26.03 -22.22
CA LEU A 36 -1.86 25.33 -23.14
C LEU A 36 -2.16 23.82 -23.16
N LEU A 37 -2.31 23.20 -21.99
CA LEU A 37 -2.59 21.76 -21.87
C LEU A 37 -3.97 21.39 -22.41
N ASN A 38 -4.99 22.19 -22.11
CA ASN A 38 -6.34 22.03 -22.66
C ASN A 38 -6.33 22.12 -24.19
N LYS A 39 -5.52 23.01 -24.76
CA LYS A 39 -5.36 23.17 -26.22
C LYS A 39 -4.67 21.99 -26.89
N ILE A 40 -3.77 21.28 -26.18
CA ILE A 40 -3.18 20.02 -26.64
C ILE A 40 -4.23 18.90 -26.63
N GLY A 41 -5.04 18.84 -25.57
CA GLY A 41 -6.14 17.91 -25.40
C GLY A 41 -5.74 16.57 -24.77
N ASN A 42 -6.67 16.00 -24.00
CA ASN A 42 -6.41 14.86 -23.11
C ASN A 42 -5.81 13.63 -23.83
N LYS A 43 -6.26 13.32 -25.05
CA LYS A 43 -5.76 12.16 -25.80
C LYS A 43 -4.26 12.26 -26.10
N LYS A 44 -3.78 13.44 -26.54
CA LYS A 44 -2.36 13.65 -26.84
C LYS A 44 -1.53 13.72 -25.56
N LEU A 45 -2.07 14.31 -24.50
CA LEU A 45 -1.42 14.29 -23.19
C LEU A 45 -1.27 12.85 -22.67
N GLN A 46 -2.32 12.03 -22.77
CA GLN A 46 -2.25 10.61 -22.40
C GLN A 46 -1.17 9.87 -23.18
N GLN A 47 -1.13 10.02 -24.51
CA GLN A 47 -0.09 9.45 -25.37
C GLN A 47 1.31 9.93 -24.96
N LEU A 48 1.47 11.23 -24.69
CA LEU A 48 2.73 11.79 -24.21
C LEU A 48 3.16 11.17 -22.87
N GLY A 49 2.25 11.02 -21.91
CA GLY A 49 2.57 10.44 -20.60
C GLY A 49 3.02 8.99 -20.67
N MET A 50 2.39 8.20 -21.55
CA MET A 50 2.79 6.82 -21.83
C MET A 50 4.16 6.75 -22.51
N ILE A 51 4.40 7.58 -23.54
CA ILE A 51 5.68 7.62 -24.27
C ILE A 51 6.80 8.13 -23.36
N TRP A 52 6.57 9.20 -22.60
CA TRP A 52 7.56 9.80 -21.69
C TRP A 52 8.07 8.78 -20.67
N GLY A 53 7.18 8.03 -20.01
CA GLY A 53 7.63 7.05 -19.02
C GLY A 53 8.16 5.77 -19.63
N PHE A 54 7.66 5.36 -20.81
CA PHE A 54 8.30 4.30 -21.59
C PHE A 54 9.75 4.63 -21.91
N LEU A 55 10.02 5.83 -22.45
CA LEU A 55 11.38 6.29 -22.74
C LEU A 55 12.24 6.41 -21.46
N LYS A 56 11.65 6.87 -20.34
CA LYS A 56 12.31 6.96 -19.02
C LYS A 56 13.01 5.65 -18.63
N TYR A 57 12.32 4.53 -18.82
CA TYR A 57 12.82 3.22 -18.40
C TYR A 57 13.45 2.38 -19.52
N TYR A 58 13.04 2.59 -20.79
CA TYR A 58 13.49 1.76 -21.91
C TYR A 58 14.60 2.37 -22.77
N HIS A 59 14.68 3.71 -22.89
CA HIS A 59 15.66 4.35 -23.77
C HIS A 59 17.03 4.39 -23.08
N PRO A 60 18.10 3.73 -23.61
CA PRO A 60 19.36 3.57 -22.88
C PRO A 60 20.02 4.88 -22.45
N THR A 61 19.93 5.93 -23.28
CA THR A 61 20.47 7.25 -22.95
C THR A 61 19.71 7.93 -21.81
N VAL A 62 18.39 7.76 -21.76
CA VAL A 62 17.53 8.36 -20.73
C VAL A 62 17.69 7.58 -19.43
N ALA A 63 17.58 6.25 -19.49
CA ALA A 63 17.81 5.36 -18.37
C ALA A 63 19.24 5.47 -17.78
N ALA A 64 20.21 6.01 -18.51
CA ALA A 64 21.54 6.32 -17.99
C ALA A 64 21.64 7.67 -17.26
N GLY A 65 20.56 8.46 -17.20
CA GLY A 65 20.51 9.75 -16.53
C GLY A 65 21.20 10.89 -17.29
N LYS A 66 21.38 10.78 -18.62
CA LYS A 66 22.05 11.83 -19.41
C LYS A 66 21.21 13.11 -19.59
N TYR A 67 19.91 13.01 -19.38
CA TYR A 67 18.97 14.12 -19.49
C TYR A 67 18.28 14.33 -18.14
N ASN A 68 18.03 15.59 -17.79
CA ASN A 68 17.00 15.86 -16.81
C ASN A 68 15.64 15.60 -17.48
N TRP A 69 15.09 14.41 -17.24
CA TRP A 69 13.94 13.91 -17.99
C TRP A 69 12.63 14.63 -17.67
N ASP A 70 12.57 15.26 -16.50
CA ASP A 70 11.46 16.13 -16.11
C ASP A 70 11.53 17.45 -16.92
N ASP A 71 12.72 18.03 -17.10
CA ASP A 71 12.90 19.22 -17.96
C ASP A 71 12.58 18.92 -19.44
N GLU A 72 12.97 17.76 -19.96
CA GLU A 72 12.66 17.36 -21.34
C GLU A 72 11.15 17.25 -21.58
N LEU A 73 10.37 16.85 -20.57
CA LEU A 73 8.91 16.89 -20.62
C LEU A 73 8.41 18.34 -20.75
N PHE A 74 8.96 19.25 -19.97
CA PHE A 74 8.52 20.65 -20.01
C PHE A 74 8.88 21.35 -21.33
N LYS A 75 10.00 20.97 -21.95
CA LYS A 75 10.40 21.47 -23.28
C LYS A 75 9.47 20.99 -24.40
N ILE A 76 9.07 19.72 -24.38
CA ILE A 76 8.28 19.14 -25.49
C ILE A 76 6.81 19.56 -25.45
N ILE A 77 6.23 19.80 -24.27
CA ILE A 77 4.79 20.12 -24.11
C ILE A 77 4.35 21.32 -24.97
N PRO A 78 5.01 22.50 -24.92
CA PRO A 78 4.61 23.65 -25.72
C PRO A 78 4.59 23.38 -27.22
N GLU A 79 5.51 22.56 -27.72
CA GLU A 79 5.61 22.25 -29.16
C GLU A 79 4.45 21.39 -29.67
N LEU A 80 3.74 20.67 -28.78
CA LEU A 80 2.57 19.86 -29.15
C LEU A 80 1.31 20.70 -29.42
N SER A 81 1.31 21.97 -29.03
CA SER A 81 0.16 22.86 -29.21
C SER A 81 -0.13 23.12 -30.69
N ASN A 82 -1.41 23.11 -31.08
CA ASN A 82 -1.88 23.28 -32.47
C ASN A 82 -1.41 22.21 -33.48
N THR A 83 -0.79 21.12 -33.05
CA THR A 83 -0.38 20.06 -33.98
C THR A 83 -1.59 19.30 -34.54
N SER A 84 -1.57 18.90 -35.81
CA SER A 84 -2.40 17.78 -36.30
C SER A 84 -1.87 16.44 -35.77
N ALA A 85 -2.61 15.34 -35.95
CA ALA A 85 -2.13 14.00 -35.56
C ALA A 85 -0.80 13.62 -36.25
N VAL A 86 -0.65 13.98 -37.53
CA VAL A 86 0.58 13.71 -38.30
C VAL A 86 1.76 14.55 -37.79
N GLN A 87 1.52 15.82 -37.49
CA GLN A 87 2.56 16.70 -36.93
C GLN A 87 2.99 16.27 -35.53
N HIS A 88 2.02 15.86 -34.69
CA HIS A 88 2.28 15.31 -33.37
C HIS A 88 3.22 14.12 -33.45
N ASP A 89 2.89 13.12 -34.26
CA ASP A 89 3.70 11.90 -34.36
C ASP A 89 5.08 12.18 -34.94
N LYS A 90 5.18 13.11 -35.89
CA LYS A 90 6.48 13.51 -36.45
C LYS A 90 7.36 14.18 -35.41
N LEU A 91 6.79 15.06 -34.60
CA LEU A 91 7.48 15.76 -33.52
C LEU A 91 7.97 14.77 -32.46
N ILE A 92 7.12 13.87 -31.97
CA ILE A 92 7.53 12.84 -31.00
C ILE A 92 8.62 11.93 -31.58
N THR A 93 8.49 11.54 -32.86
CA THR A 93 9.53 10.74 -33.53
C THR A 93 10.88 11.47 -33.56
N ASN A 94 10.87 12.76 -33.89
CA ASN A 94 12.10 13.57 -33.93
C ASN A 94 12.70 13.74 -32.52
N TRP A 95 11.85 13.91 -31.50
CA TRP A 95 12.28 13.94 -30.11
C TRP A 95 12.95 12.63 -29.69
N ILE A 96 12.38 11.47 -30.00
CA ILE A 96 13.02 10.17 -29.70
C ILE A 96 14.37 10.04 -30.43
N LYS A 97 14.45 10.47 -31.70
CA LYS A 97 15.70 10.44 -32.47
C LYS A 97 16.78 11.36 -31.89
N SER A 98 16.41 12.49 -31.28
CA SER A 98 17.38 13.43 -30.69
C SER A 98 18.04 12.91 -29.40
N LEU A 99 17.47 11.86 -28.77
CA LEU A 99 18.03 11.19 -27.59
C LEU A 99 19.28 10.34 -27.91
N GLY A 100 19.68 10.30 -29.17
CA GLY A 100 20.91 9.66 -29.64
C GLY A 100 20.72 8.23 -30.12
N TYR A 101 21.80 7.70 -30.70
CA TYR A 101 21.83 6.34 -31.23
C TYR A 101 21.88 5.29 -30.11
N PHE A 102 21.21 4.16 -30.35
CA PHE A 102 21.29 2.96 -29.51
C PHE A 102 21.26 1.70 -30.38
N LYS A 103 21.81 0.61 -29.85
CA LYS A 103 21.74 -0.73 -30.46
C LYS A 103 20.46 -1.44 -30.00
N THR A 104 20.01 -2.41 -30.78
CA THR A 104 18.88 -3.28 -30.43
C THR A 104 19.34 -4.71 -30.20
N GLN A 105 18.65 -5.42 -29.31
CA GLN A 105 18.82 -6.84 -29.07
C GLN A 105 17.47 -7.53 -28.89
N ASN A 106 17.45 -8.85 -29.05
CA ASN A 106 16.29 -9.66 -28.73
C ASN A 106 16.35 -10.06 -27.26
N TYR A 107 15.28 -9.77 -26.53
CA TYR A 107 15.12 -10.24 -25.16
C TYR A 107 14.35 -11.55 -25.15
N THR A 108 14.86 -12.55 -24.45
CA THR A 108 14.15 -13.81 -24.21
C THR A 108 13.19 -13.64 -23.04
N THR A 109 12.00 -14.22 -23.15
CA THR A 109 11.06 -14.30 -22.04
C THR A 109 11.54 -15.34 -21.03
N PRO A 110 11.72 -14.99 -19.74
CA PRO A 110 12.07 -15.97 -18.71
C PRO A 110 10.99 -17.04 -18.55
N GLU A 111 11.38 -18.29 -18.28
CA GLU A 111 10.43 -19.40 -18.05
C GLU A 111 9.52 -19.15 -16.83
N ASN A 112 10.03 -18.43 -15.82
CA ASN A 112 9.33 -18.09 -14.59
C ASN A 112 8.64 -16.71 -14.62
N LEU A 113 8.31 -16.18 -15.80
CA LEU A 113 7.59 -14.92 -15.92
C LEU A 113 6.18 -15.01 -15.28
N LYS A 114 5.88 -14.16 -14.31
CA LYS A 114 4.55 -14.03 -13.70
C LYS A 114 3.72 -12.94 -14.37
N MET A 115 4.33 -11.81 -14.69
CA MET A 115 3.66 -10.70 -15.36
C MET A 115 4.61 -10.09 -16.40
N LYS A 116 4.08 -9.80 -17.59
CA LYS A 116 4.81 -9.15 -18.67
C LYS A 116 4.50 -7.65 -18.72
N ALA A 117 5.43 -6.85 -19.22
CA ALA A 117 5.19 -5.45 -19.54
C ALA A 117 4.01 -5.28 -20.52
N ASP A 118 3.07 -4.39 -20.19
CA ASP A 118 1.96 -4.01 -21.08
C ASP A 118 2.42 -2.91 -22.05
N LEU A 119 2.87 -3.35 -23.23
CA LEU A 119 3.42 -2.51 -24.30
C LEU A 119 2.63 -2.62 -25.61
N ASP A 120 1.49 -3.30 -25.62
CA ASP A 120 0.70 -3.51 -26.84
C ASP A 120 0.09 -2.21 -27.36
N TRP A 121 -0.01 -1.20 -26.49
CA TRP A 121 -0.39 0.16 -26.84
C TRP A 121 0.48 0.79 -27.93
N ILE A 122 1.75 0.38 -28.07
CA ILE A 122 2.63 0.88 -29.14
C ILE A 122 2.02 0.57 -30.51
N MET A 123 1.38 -0.60 -30.65
CA MET A 123 0.75 -1.05 -31.89
C MET A 123 -0.70 -0.57 -32.00
N SER A 124 -1.45 -0.50 -30.90
CA SER A 124 -2.89 -0.22 -30.93
C SER A 124 -3.27 1.26 -30.85
N SER A 125 -2.33 2.16 -30.56
CA SER A 125 -2.60 3.61 -30.40
C SER A 125 -2.91 4.35 -31.71
N GLY A 126 -2.77 3.69 -32.87
CA GLY A 126 -3.00 4.31 -34.18
C GLY A 126 -1.95 5.36 -34.57
N PHE A 127 -0.73 5.23 -34.02
CA PHE A 127 0.39 6.08 -34.42
C PHE A 127 0.79 5.87 -35.87
N SER A 128 1.43 6.87 -36.45
CA SER A 128 2.11 6.75 -37.73
C SER A 128 3.12 5.60 -37.69
N LYS A 129 3.32 4.95 -38.85
CA LYS A 129 4.28 3.86 -38.99
C LYS A 129 5.68 4.24 -38.48
N GLU A 130 6.13 5.47 -38.74
CA GLU A 130 7.46 5.94 -38.32
C GLU A 130 7.60 5.98 -36.79
N LEU A 131 6.58 6.47 -36.09
CA LEU A 131 6.56 6.53 -34.62
C LEU A 131 6.47 5.12 -34.01
N THR A 132 5.60 4.27 -34.54
CA THR A 132 5.50 2.86 -34.11
C THR A 132 6.83 2.14 -34.27
N ASP A 133 7.48 2.26 -35.45
CA ASP A 133 8.75 1.59 -35.75
C ASP A 133 9.86 2.02 -34.77
N ILE A 134 9.95 3.31 -34.42
CA ILE A 134 10.98 3.77 -33.47
C ILE A 134 10.69 3.35 -32.04
N LEU A 135 9.42 3.34 -31.60
CA LEU A 135 9.05 2.84 -30.28
C LEU A 135 9.34 1.34 -30.14
N LEU A 136 9.10 0.55 -31.18
CA LEU A 136 9.48 -0.87 -31.23
C LEU A 136 11.00 -1.07 -31.18
N LYS A 137 11.78 -0.19 -31.82
CA LYS A 137 13.24 -0.21 -31.67
C LYS A 137 13.66 0.10 -30.23
N VAL A 138 13.03 1.07 -29.58
CA VAL A 138 13.30 1.38 -28.16
C VAL A 138 12.93 0.21 -27.24
N LYS A 139 11.80 -0.47 -27.50
CA LYS A 139 11.39 -1.69 -26.79
C LYS A 139 12.52 -2.73 -26.79
N ASN A 140 13.19 -2.89 -27.93
CA ASN A 140 14.29 -3.82 -28.11
C ASN A 140 15.68 -3.19 -27.89
N ALA A 141 15.79 -1.96 -27.36
CA ALA A 141 17.09 -1.34 -27.14
C ALA A 141 17.95 -2.17 -26.17
N GLU A 142 19.25 -2.30 -26.46
CA GLU A 142 20.23 -2.92 -25.56
C GLU A 142 20.31 -2.11 -24.26
N ARG A 143 20.01 -2.75 -23.13
CA ARG A 143 20.00 -2.14 -21.79
C ARG A 143 20.96 -2.84 -20.85
N LYS A 144 21.37 -2.11 -19.82
CA LYS A 144 22.22 -2.61 -18.74
C LYS A 144 21.36 -2.95 -17.53
N ASP A 145 21.94 -3.66 -16.58
CA ASP A 145 21.39 -3.96 -15.25
C ASP A 145 21.34 -2.75 -14.30
N LYS A 146 21.49 -1.53 -14.84
CA LYS A 146 21.48 -0.27 -14.09
C LYS A 146 20.55 0.72 -14.78
N ASN A 147 19.72 1.38 -13.99
CA ASN A 147 18.87 2.48 -14.40
C ASN A 147 19.03 3.65 -13.42
N HIS A 148 19.06 4.87 -13.93
CA HIS A 148 19.20 6.08 -13.14
C HIS A 148 17.97 6.33 -12.26
N TYR A 149 16.76 6.08 -12.75
CA TYR A 149 15.53 6.42 -12.02
C TYR A 149 15.09 5.35 -11.03
N VAL A 150 15.59 4.12 -11.18
CA VAL A 150 15.18 2.98 -10.37
C VAL A 150 16.31 1.98 -10.20
N SER A 151 16.47 1.52 -8.96
CA SER A 151 17.36 0.41 -8.60
C SER A 151 16.55 -0.67 -7.87
N LEU A 152 17.07 -1.88 -7.76
CA LEU A 152 16.50 -2.90 -6.89
C LEU A 152 17.35 -3.03 -5.63
N LEU A 153 16.70 -3.13 -4.47
CA LEU A 153 17.34 -3.49 -3.21
C LEU A 153 17.75 -4.97 -3.21
N GLU A 154 18.41 -5.44 -2.15
CA GLU A 154 18.93 -6.81 -2.06
C GLU A 154 17.82 -7.88 -2.17
N ASP A 155 16.62 -7.56 -1.67
CA ASP A 155 15.40 -8.38 -1.76
C ASP A 155 14.68 -8.28 -3.12
N GLY A 156 15.11 -7.38 -3.99
CA GLY A 156 14.47 -7.09 -5.28
C GLY A 156 13.43 -5.97 -5.26
N ASN A 157 13.16 -5.36 -4.10
CA ASN A 157 12.21 -4.25 -3.97
C ASN A 157 12.71 -3.01 -4.75
N PRO A 158 11.87 -2.37 -5.59
CA PRO A 158 12.31 -1.21 -6.35
C PRO A 158 12.49 0.04 -5.47
N ALA A 159 13.52 0.83 -5.77
CA ALA A 159 13.84 2.07 -5.08
C ALA A 159 14.00 3.22 -6.08
N PHE A 160 13.27 4.32 -5.85
CA PHE A 160 13.18 5.46 -6.77
C PHE A 160 13.99 6.66 -6.26
N ALA A 161 15.28 6.44 -5.99
CA ALA A 161 16.13 7.39 -5.27
C ALA A 161 16.41 8.70 -6.02
N ASN A 162 16.19 8.74 -7.33
CA ASN A 162 16.52 9.89 -8.18
C ASN A 162 15.29 10.68 -8.68
N GLU A 163 14.12 10.49 -8.07
CA GLU A 163 12.95 11.33 -8.32
C GLU A 163 13.05 12.65 -7.53
N ASN A 164 13.16 13.78 -8.23
CA ASN A 164 13.26 15.08 -7.56
C ASN A 164 11.92 15.41 -6.86
N PRO A 165 11.92 15.72 -5.54
CA PRO A 165 10.69 15.99 -4.80
C PRO A 165 10.10 17.38 -5.06
N TYR A 166 10.87 18.32 -5.65
CA TYR A 166 10.47 19.72 -5.87
C TYR A 166 9.85 20.35 -4.60
N SER A 167 10.54 20.25 -3.48
CA SER A 167 9.97 20.50 -2.14
C SER A 167 9.53 21.93 -1.87
N THR A 168 10.00 22.89 -2.66
CA THR A 168 9.59 24.31 -2.56
C THR A 168 8.25 24.59 -3.26
N MET A 169 7.76 23.68 -4.12
CA MET A 169 6.53 23.84 -4.89
C MET A 169 5.33 23.26 -4.15
N ILE A 170 4.97 23.84 -3.01
CA ILE A 170 3.86 23.35 -2.15
C ILE A 170 2.54 23.26 -2.92
N SER A 171 2.30 24.20 -3.84
CA SER A 171 1.21 24.17 -4.81
C SER A 171 1.82 24.15 -6.22
N PRO A 172 2.05 22.98 -6.83
CA PRO A 172 2.73 22.89 -8.11
C PRO A 172 1.91 23.50 -9.25
N ASP A 173 2.58 24.13 -10.22
CA ASP A 173 1.93 24.61 -11.43
C ASP A 173 1.41 23.46 -12.32
N ALA A 174 0.73 23.79 -13.41
CA ALA A 174 0.07 22.79 -14.26
C ALA A 174 1.03 21.75 -14.86
N GLY A 175 2.25 22.17 -15.24
CA GLY A 175 3.26 21.24 -15.75
C GLY A 175 3.75 20.27 -14.67
N TYR A 176 4.01 20.77 -13.47
CA TYR A 176 4.42 19.91 -12.35
C TYR A 176 3.32 18.98 -11.86
N ARG A 177 2.05 19.42 -11.87
CA ARG A 177 0.90 18.53 -11.59
C ARG A 177 0.82 17.40 -12.61
N LEU A 178 0.99 17.70 -13.90
CA LEU A 178 1.03 16.69 -14.95
C LEU A 178 2.22 15.73 -14.81
N LEU A 179 3.39 16.24 -14.43
CA LEU A 179 4.56 15.43 -14.11
C LEU A 179 4.27 14.46 -12.95
N SER A 180 3.61 14.90 -11.88
CA SER A 180 3.21 14.03 -10.77
C SER A 180 2.35 12.87 -11.23
N LEU A 181 1.35 13.16 -12.07
CA LEU A 181 0.49 12.14 -12.66
C LEU A 181 1.32 11.15 -13.50
N TYR A 182 2.19 11.63 -14.39
CA TYR A 182 3.01 10.75 -15.22
C TYR A 182 4.00 9.93 -14.40
N ARG A 183 4.61 10.51 -13.37
CA ARG A 183 5.54 9.82 -12.47
C ARG A 183 4.83 8.67 -11.74
N TYR A 184 3.73 8.96 -11.05
CA TYR A 184 2.96 7.94 -10.35
C TYR A 184 2.48 6.85 -11.32
N TRP A 185 1.82 7.26 -12.41
CA TRP A 185 1.25 6.33 -13.38
C TRP A 185 2.29 5.37 -13.96
N ASN A 186 3.47 5.88 -14.32
CA ASN A 186 4.53 5.05 -14.89
C ASN A 186 5.26 4.20 -13.85
N ILE A 187 5.39 4.65 -12.59
CA ILE A 187 5.89 3.77 -11.52
C ILE A 187 4.96 2.56 -11.37
N ILE A 188 3.63 2.76 -11.36
CA ILE A 188 2.68 1.63 -11.34
C ILE A 188 2.81 0.76 -12.59
N GLN A 189 2.90 1.37 -13.77
CA GLN A 189 2.97 0.66 -15.05
C GLN A 189 4.13 -0.35 -15.12
N TYR A 190 5.28 -0.01 -14.54
CA TYR A 190 6.51 -0.78 -14.70
C TYR A 190 6.99 -1.49 -13.42
N TYR A 191 6.54 -1.07 -12.23
CA TYR A 191 7.10 -1.53 -10.95
C TYR A 191 6.05 -1.89 -9.88
N PHE A 192 4.76 -1.85 -10.18
CA PHE A 192 3.75 -2.44 -9.29
C PHE A 192 3.52 -3.93 -9.63
N PRO A 193 3.82 -4.89 -8.72
CA PRO A 193 3.80 -6.33 -9.00
C PRO A 193 2.39 -6.88 -9.26
N TYR A 194 1.35 -6.13 -8.91
CA TYR A 194 -0.05 -6.52 -9.01
C TYR A 194 -0.83 -5.67 -10.02
N ARG A 195 -0.18 -5.19 -11.09
CA ARG A 195 -0.84 -4.37 -12.11
C ARG A 195 -2.07 -5.06 -12.72
N TYR A 196 -2.07 -6.38 -12.84
CA TYR A 196 -3.24 -7.16 -13.28
C TYR A 196 -4.41 -7.14 -12.28
N ALA A 197 -4.14 -6.87 -11.00
CA ALA A 197 -5.13 -6.88 -9.92
C ALA A 197 -5.80 -5.51 -9.70
N ILE A 198 -5.36 -4.44 -10.38
CA ILE A 198 -5.97 -3.10 -10.31
C ILE A 198 -7.47 -3.16 -10.66
N GLY A 199 -7.88 -4.06 -11.57
CA GLY A 199 -9.28 -4.29 -11.94
C GLY A 199 -9.84 -3.34 -13.00
N GLN A 200 -9.03 -2.44 -13.52
CA GLN A 200 -9.35 -1.53 -14.62
C GLN A 200 -8.15 -1.47 -15.58
N ASP A 201 -8.36 -1.06 -16.84
CA ASP A 201 -7.22 -0.78 -17.70
C ASP A 201 -6.48 0.45 -17.18
N TRP A 202 -5.27 0.24 -16.65
CA TRP A 202 -4.46 1.31 -16.09
C TRP A 202 -4.24 2.45 -17.09
N LYS A 203 -4.21 2.17 -18.40
CA LYS A 203 -4.09 3.20 -19.44
C LYS A 203 -5.27 4.17 -19.44
N GLU A 204 -6.48 3.70 -19.21
CA GLU A 204 -7.68 4.54 -19.13
C GLU A 204 -7.64 5.48 -17.92
N ILE A 205 -7.08 5.02 -16.80
CA ILE A 205 -6.88 5.83 -15.59
C ILE A 205 -6.03 7.06 -15.88
N LEU A 206 -4.98 6.95 -16.71
CA LEU A 206 -4.19 8.12 -17.10
C LEU A 206 -5.07 9.19 -17.79
N GLY A 207 -5.92 8.76 -18.72
CA GLY A 207 -6.84 9.65 -19.44
C GLY A 207 -7.87 10.30 -18.52
N GLU A 208 -8.38 9.57 -17.53
CA GLU A 208 -9.32 10.06 -16.52
C GLU A 208 -8.68 11.09 -15.58
N PHE A 209 -7.43 10.87 -15.17
CA PHE A 209 -6.78 11.73 -14.18
C PHE A 209 -6.12 12.98 -14.76
N ILE A 210 -5.83 13.03 -16.06
CA ILE A 210 -5.36 14.26 -16.71
C ILE A 210 -6.26 15.46 -16.35
N PRO A 211 -7.57 15.47 -16.67
CA PRO A 211 -8.41 16.63 -16.36
C PRO A 211 -8.48 16.93 -14.85
N LYS A 212 -8.46 15.92 -13.96
CA LYS A 212 -8.47 16.13 -12.50
C LYS A 212 -7.21 16.84 -12.02
N PHE A 213 -6.05 16.44 -12.52
CA PHE A 213 -4.79 17.12 -12.19
C PHE A 213 -4.72 18.51 -12.79
N LEU A 214 -5.30 18.76 -13.98
CA LEU A 214 -5.35 20.10 -14.58
C LEU A 214 -6.32 21.04 -13.85
N SER A 215 -7.44 20.52 -13.34
CA SER A 215 -8.45 21.31 -12.63
C SER A 215 -8.08 21.68 -11.20
N ALA A 216 -7.06 21.06 -10.61
CA ALA A 216 -6.62 21.38 -9.25
C ALA A 216 -6.20 22.86 -9.14
N THR A 217 -6.82 23.60 -8.22
CA THR A 217 -6.60 25.05 -8.11
C THR A 217 -5.58 25.42 -7.05
N ASP A 218 -5.35 24.54 -6.07
CA ASP A 218 -4.41 24.75 -4.97
C ASP A 218 -3.72 23.45 -4.54
N GLY A 219 -2.92 23.54 -3.46
CA GLY A 219 -2.21 22.40 -2.89
C GLY A 219 -3.14 21.33 -2.30
N THR A 220 -4.34 21.70 -1.85
CA THR A 220 -5.34 20.76 -1.31
C THR A 220 -5.92 19.92 -2.43
N ASP A 221 -6.46 20.56 -3.47
CA ASP A 221 -7.00 19.87 -4.65
C ASP A 221 -5.96 18.92 -5.26
N TYR A 222 -4.71 19.38 -5.37
CA TYR A 222 -3.61 18.59 -5.90
C TYR A 222 -3.30 17.35 -5.05
N ASN A 223 -3.21 17.49 -3.72
CA ASN A 223 -2.96 16.36 -2.83
C ASN A 223 -4.13 15.36 -2.84
N LEU A 224 -5.37 15.84 -2.91
CA LEU A 224 -6.56 14.99 -3.03
C LEU A 224 -6.61 14.26 -4.37
N ALA A 225 -6.24 14.90 -5.47
CA ALA A 225 -6.11 14.24 -6.77
C ALA A 225 -5.03 13.15 -6.76
N CYS A 226 -3.90 13.38 -6.06
CA CYS A 226 -2.88 12.36 -5.87
C CYS A 226 -3.39 11.21 -4.98
N LEU A 227 -4.11 11.51 -3.89
CA LEU A 227 -4.65 10.50 -2.99
C LEU A 227 -5.69 9.63 -3.70
N GLU A 228 -6.58 10.26 -4.48
CA GLU A 228 -7.54 9.57 -5.33
C GLU A 228 -6.85 8.66 -6.34
N LEU A 229 -5.77 9.12 -6.98
CA LEU A 229 -4.99 8.29 -7.90
C LEU A 229 -4.39 7.06 -7.19
N THR A 230 -3.93 7.23 -5.95
CA THR A 230 -3.37 6.11 -5.16
C THR A 230 -4.42 5.10 -4.72
N GLU A 231 -5.67 5.52 -4.53
CA GLU A 231 -6.77 4.61 -4.20
C GLU A 231 -7.05 3.64 -5.34
N ARG A 232 -6.89 4.10 -6.60
CA ARG A 232 -7.25 3.32 -7.80
C ARG A 232 -6.47 2.04 -8.00
N ILE A 233 -5.30 1.88 -7.38
CA ILE A 233 -4.51 0.66 -7.53
C ILE A 233 -4.96 -0.49 -6.60
N ASN A 234 -5.93 -0.24 -5.71
CA ASN A 234 -6.44 -1.24 -4.74
C ASN A 234 -5.31 -1.89 -3.92
N ASP A 235 -4.49 -1.06 -3.28
CA ASP A 235 -3.37 -1.49 -2.45
C ASP A 235 -3.44 -0.86 -1.06
N SER A 236 -3.48 -1.69 -0.01
CA SER A 236 -3.53 -1.24 1.39
C SER A 236 -2.18 -0.69 1.90
N HIS A 237 -1.09 -0.86 1.15
CA HIS A 237 0.13 -0.09 1.38
C HIS A 237 0.06 1.31 0.79
N ALA A 238 -0.71 1.53 -0.28
CA ALA A 238 -0.72 2.82 -0.95
C ALA A 238 -1.40 3.92 -0.14
N GLY A 239 -0.98 5.15 -0.36
CA GLY A 239 -1.60 6.31 0.27
C GLY A 239 -0.70 7.53 0.32
N ILE A 240 -1.26 8.61 0.86
CA ILE A 240 -0.59 9.89 1.08
C ILE A 240 -0.93 10.37 2.48
N HIS A 241 0.10 10.47 3.33
CA HIS A 241 -0.03 10.91 4.70
C HIS A 241 0.81 12.16 4.91
N ASN A 242 0.15 13.31 4.93
CA ASN A 242 0.78 14.61 5.16
C ASN A 242 -0.20 15.57 5.85
N ALA A 243 0.23 16.80 6.11
CA ALA A 243 -0.60 17.80 6.79
C ALA A 243 -1.91 18.08 6.03
N VAL A 244 -1.90 18.02 4.69
CA VAL A 244 -3.07 18.30 3.86
C VAL A 244 -4.10 17.17 3.97
N THR A 245 -3.69 15.92 3.83
CA THR A 245 -4.61 14.78 3.97
C THR A 245 -5.08 14.63 5.41
N TYR A 246 -4.21 14.90 6.39
CA TYR A 246 -4.59 14.96 7.81
C TYR A 246 -5.66 16.04 8.08
N HIS A 247 -5.48 17.24 7.54
CA HIS A 247 -6.47 18.31 7.66
C HIS A 247 -7.78 17.99 6.93
N PHE A 248 -7.71 17.35 5.76
CA PHE A 248 -8.90 16.95 5.00
C PHE A 248 -9.80 15.98 5.77
N PHE A 249 -9.21 14.97 6.44
CA PHE A 249 -9.96 14.02 7.25
C PHE A 249 -10.32 14.56 8.64
N GLY A 250 -9.59 15.57 9.14
CA GLY A 250 -9.84 16.21 10.43
C GLY A 250 -8.69 16.01 11.41
N GLU A 251 -8.22 17.11 11.99
CA GLU A 251 -7.07 17.13 12.91
C GLU A 251 -7.43 16.81 14.37
N ARG A 252 -8.72 16.78 14.69
CA ARG A 252 -9.25 16.57 16.04
C ARG A 252 -10.07 15.31 16.06
N ILE A 253 -10.01 14.58 17.16
CA ILE A 253 -10.67 13.28 17.33
C ILE A 253 -11.73 13.33 18.42
N VAL A 254 -12.76 12.50 18.29
CA VAL A 254 -13.61 12.09 19.41
C VAL A 254 -12.99 10.87 20.10
N LEU A 255 -13.20 10.72 21.40
CA LEU A 255 -12.52 9.71 22.24
C LEU A 255 -13.22 8.35 22.26
N LEU A 256 -13.77 7.98 21.10
CA LEU A 256 -14.44 6.70 20.83
C LEU A 256 -13.61 5.92 19.80
N GLU A 257 -13.27 4.68 20.12
CA GLU A 257 -12.75 3.72 19.15
C GLU A 257 -13.94 3.10 18.40
N ILE A 258 -13.98 3.28 17.08
CA ILE A 258 -15.05 2.75 16.23
C ILE A 258 -14.55 1.52 15.44
N VAL A 259 -15.41 0.52 15.32
CA VAL A 259 -15.24 -0.63 14.43
C VAL A 259 -16.49 -0.80 13.57
N PHE A 260 -16.34 -1.42 12.40
CA PHE A 260 -17.49 -1.90 11.63
C PHE A 260 -17.80 -3.34 12.01
N ALA A 261 -18.96 -3.57 12.59
CA ALA A 261 -19.46 -4.91 12.94
C ALA A 261 -20.87 -5.08 12.36
N GLU A 262 -21.12 -6.20 11.68
CA GLU A 262 -22.42 -6.46 11.01
C GLU A 262 -22.84 -5.32 10.04
N ASN A 263 -21.84 -4.68 9.41
CA ASN A 263 -21.93 -3.50 8.52
C ASN A 263 -22.35 -2.18 9.20
N GLU A 264 -22.45 -2.15 10.52
CA GLU A 264 -22.78 -0.96 11.30
C GLU A 264 -21.51 -0.34 11.92
N ALA A 265 -21.49 0.99 12.08
CA ALA A 265 -20.41 1.68 12.79
C ALA A 265 -20.66 1.62 14.32
N VAL A 266 -19.88 0.83 15.05
CA VAL A 266 -20.13 0.51 16.45
C VAL A 266 -19.03 1.06 17.36
N VAL A 267 -19.43 1.64 18.49
CA VAL A 267 -18.50 2.03 19.56
C VAL A 267 -17.89 0.77 20.17
N LYS A 268 -16.61 0.54 19.90
CA LYS A 268 -15.87 -0.63 20.39
C LYS A 268 -15.25 -0.37 21.76
N ASN A 269 -14.67 0.81 21.95
CA ASN A 269 -13.93 1.17 23.16
C ASN A 269 -13.76 2.70 23.27
N TYR A 270 -13.01 3.15 24.27
CA TYR A 270 -12.61 4.54 24.45
C TYR A 270 -11.11 4.72 24.25
N TYR A 271 -10.70 5.80 23.57
CA TYR A 271 -9.28 6.14 23.44
C TYR A 271 -8.67 6.70 24.74
N ASP A 272 -9.52 7.32 25.56
CA ASP A 272 -9.22 7.76 26.92
C ASP A 272 -10.38 7.30 27.82
N GLU A 273 -10.08 6.52 28.85
CA GLU A 273 -11.10 5.88 29.71
C GLU A 273 -12.03 6.89 30.38
N ASN A 274 -11.51 8.05 30.80
CA ASN A 274 -12.29 9.04 31.54
C ASN A 274 -13.07 9.92 30.58
N LEU A 275 -12.36 10.56 29.65
CA LEU A 275 -12.98 11.49 28.71
C LEU A 275 -13.90 10.77 27.71
N GLY A 276 -13.62 9.50 27.39
CA GLY A 276 -14.50 8.66 26.59
C GLY A 276 -15.83 8.37 27.27
N LYS A 277 -15.83 8.10 28.59
CA LYS A 277 -17.07 7.93 29.37
C LYS A 277 -17.87 9.23 29.50
N GLU A 278 -17.18 10.38 29.56
CA GLU A 278 -17.83 11.70 29.59
C GLU A 278 -18.64 12.00 28.32
N THR A 279 -18.39 11.30 27.20
CA THR A 279 -19.22 11.41 25.98
C THR A 279 -20.67 10.94 26.21
N GLY A 280 -20.90 10.07 27.20
CA GLY A 280 -22.19 9.44 27.45
C GLY A 280 -22.55 8.29 26.51
N LEU A 281 -21.75 8.02 25.47
CA LEU A 281 -21.94 6.85 24.60
C LEU A 281 -21.38 5.60 25.27
N LYS A 282 -22.05 4.47 25.06
CA LYS A 282 -21.71 3.16 25.60
C LYS A 282 -21.00 2.31 24.55
N ILE A 283 -20.15 1.39 25.01
CA ILE A 283 -19.64 0.31 24.16
C ILE A 283 -20.84 -0.47 23.59
N GLY A 284 -20.86 -0.63 22.28
CA GLY A 284 -21.93 -1.27 21.51
C GLY A 284 -23.04 -0.34 21.02
N ASP A 285 -22.98 0.96 21.30
CA ASP A 285 -23.83 1.95 20.63
C ASP A 285 -23.47 2.03 19.13
N ILE A 286 -24.48 2.25 18.28
CA ILE A 286 -24.33 2.31 16.82
C ILE A 286 -24.40 3.77 16.37
N ILE A 287 -23.40 4.25 15.64
CA ILE A 287 -23.39 5.61 15.07
C ILE A 287 -24.19 5.58 13.76
N LEU A 288 -25.18 6.47 13.65
CA LEU A 288 -26.08 6.55 12.49
C LEU A 288 -25.74 7.75 11.61
N GLU A 289 -25.48 8.92 12.21
CA GLU A 289 -25.15 10.15 11.48
C GLU A 289 -24.08 10.96 12.22
N ILE A 290 -23.27 11.68 11.45
CA ILE A 290 -22.26 12.63 11.92
C ILE A 290 -22.48 13.95 11.19
N ASN A 291 -22.71 15.04 11.93
CA ASN A 291 -23.02 16.37 11.39
C ASN A 291 -24.15 16.33 10.32
N GLY A 292 -25.19 15.52 10.56
CA GLY A 292 -26.35 15.36 9.67
C GLY A 292 -26.08 14.54 8.39
N LYS A 293 -24.92 13.87 8.27
CA LYS A 293 -24.63 12.92 7.19
C LYS A 293 -24.70 11.48 7.72
N THR A 294 -25.43 10.61 7.01
CA THR A 294 -25.46 9.18 7.35
C THR A 294 -24.11 8.51 7.13
N ILE A 295 -23.84 7.41 7.84
CA ILE A 295 -22.61 6.64 7.67
C ILE A 295 -22.42 6.16 6.23
N GLU A 296 -23.49 5.75 5.53
CA GLU A 296 -23.42 5.33 4.13
C GLU A 296 -22.98 6.48 3.22
N LYS A 297 -23.48 7.70 3.48
CA LYS A 297 -23.09 8.88 2.72
C LYS A 297 -21.63 9.24 2.97
N ILE A 298 -21.16 9.11 4.20
CA ILE A 298 -19.76 9.34 4.58
C ILE A 298 -18.86 8.31 3.88
N ILE A 299 -19.21 7.02 3.93
CA ILE A 299 -18.50 5.96 3.21
C ILE A 299 -18.40 6.31 1.72
N ALA A 300 -19.52 6.70 1.08
CA ALA A 300 -19.52 7.07 -0.33
C ALA A 300 -18.61 8.28 -0.62
N ASP A 301 -18.69 9.34 0.19
CA ASP A 301 -17.92 10.59 -0.01
C ASP A 301 -16.40 10.36 0.11
N TYR A 302 -15.97 9.54 1.08
CA TYR A 302 -14.55 9.28 1.38
C TYR A 302 -13.98 8.05 0.67
N SER A 303 -14.81 7.16 0.10
CA SER A 303 -14.38 5.88 -0.48
C SER A 303 -13.24 5.99 -1.50
N ARG A 304 -13.22 7.08 -2.28
CA ARG A 304 -12.20 7.39 -3.30
C ARG A 304 -10.88 7.92 -2.74
N TYR A 305 -10.81 8.19 -1.44
CA TYR A 305 -9.62 8.69 -0.75
C TYR A 305 -9.08 7.67 0.27
N LEU A 306 -9.59 6.43 0.24
CA LEU A 306 -9.23 5.36 1.16
C LEU A 306 -8.64 4.18 0.40
N PRO A 307 -7.33 4.23 0.07
CA PRO A 307 -6.63 3.10 -0.53
C PRO A 307 -6.76 1.86 0.37
N ALA A 308 -7.17 0.75 -0.24
CA ALA A 308 -7.35 -0.53 0.41
C ALA A 308 -7.43 -1.63 -0.65
N SER A 309 -6.93 -2.82 -0.32
CA SER A 309 -6.98 -3.96 -1.23
C SER A 309 -8.34 -4.66 -1.24
N ASN A 310 -9.12 -4.51 -0.17
CA ASN A 310 -10.46 -5.07 -0.02
C ASN A 310 -11.38 -4.20 0.86
N ASN A 311 -12.68 -4.50 0.84
CA ASN A 311 -13.70 -3.72 1.54
C ASN A 311 -13.55 -3.72 3.08
N PRO A 312 -13.28 -4.86 3.76
CA PRO A 312 -13.02 -4.84 5.21
C PRO A 312 -11.90 -3.87 5.60
N THR A 313 -10.82 -3.84 4.83
CA THR A 313 -9.70 -2.92 5.04
C THR A 313 -10.06 -1.47 4.78
N LYS A 314 -10.91 -1.20 3.78
CA LYS A 314 -11.41 0.15 3.51
C LYS A 314 -12.23 0.67 4.69
N LEU A 315 -13.12 -0.15 5.24
CA LEU A 315 -13.91 0.18 6.43
C LEU A 315 -13.04 0.34 7.68
N ARG A 316 -12.03 -0.50 7.86
CA ARG A 316 -11.00 -0.33 8.91
C ARG A 316 -10.30 1.02 8.79
N ASN A 317 -9.84 1.39 7.59
CA ASN A 317 -9.14 2.67 7.38
C ASN A 317 -10.07 3.86 7.64
N LEU A 318 -11.33 3.77 7.21
CA LEU A 318 -12.33 4.79 7.52
C LEU A 318 -12.59 4.90 9.03
N SER A 319 -12.65 3.80 9.76
CA SER A 319 -13.00 3.83 11.19
C SER A 319 -12.02 4.64 12.04
N TYR A 320 -10.75 4.73 11.64
CA TYR A 320 -9.75 5.58 12.31
C TYR A 320 -10.00 7.08 12.14
N GLN A 321 -10.73 7.48 11.11
CA GLN A 321 -10.93 8.87 10.71
C GLN A 321 -12.40 9.28 10.75
N LEU A 322 -13.31 8.32 10.97
CA LEU A 322 -14.76 8.51 10.84
C LEU A 322 -15.29 9.66 11.70
N LEU A 323 -14.78 9.79 12.93
CA LEU A 323 -15.18 10.81 13.89
C LEU A 323 -14.20 11.99 13.97
N ASN A 324 -13.26 12.08 13.02
CA ASN A 324 -12.33 13.20 12.98
C ASN A 324 -13.04 14.47 12.48
N SER A 325 -12.62 15.62 12.98
CA SER A 325 -13.13 16.93 12.57
C SER A 325 -12.07 18.01 12.76
N ASN A 326 -12.21 19.12 12.03
CA ASN A 326 -11.46 20.34 12.29
C ASN A 326 -12.17 21.26 13.30
N ASP A 327 -13.46 21.02 13.53
CA ASP A 327 -14.28 21.77 14.48
C ASP A 327 -14.07 21.28 15.92
N MET A 328 -14.32 22.15 16.89
CA MET A 328 -14.20 21.83 18.32
C MET A 328 -15.23 20.81 18.81
N SER A 329 -16.28 20.56 18.03
CA SER A 329 -17.32 19.59 18.33
C SER A 329 -17.89 18.96 17.07
N ILE A 330 -18.56 17.82 17.23
CA ILE A 330 -19.40 17.18 16.20
C ILE A 330 -20.77 16.83 16.77
N ASP A 331 -21.78 16.85 15.92
CA ASP A 331 -23.12 16.35 16.25
C ASP A 331 -23.24 14.90 15.82
N LEU A 332 -23.70 14.04 16.73
CA LEU A 332 -23.92 12.62 16.48
C LEU A 332 -25.38 12.26 16.63
N LYS A 333 -25.88 11.44 15.70
CA LYS A 333 -27.08 10.62 15.87
C LYS A 333 -26.64 9.18 16.06
N TYR A 334 -27.15 8.50 17.08
CA TYR A 334 -26.73 7.15 17.42
C TYR A 334 -27.89 6.31 18.00
N LEU A 335 -27.81 5.00 17.87
CA LEU A 335 -28.72 4.04 18.50
C LEU A 335 -28.10 3.52 19.80
N SER A 336 -28.84 3.65 20.90
CA SER A 336 -28.39 3.18 22.22
C SER A 336 -29.56 2.52 22.94
N ASP A 337 -29.39 1.26 23.35
CA ASP A 337 -30.44 0.42 23.95
C ASP A 337 -31.74 0.37 23.11
N GLY A 338 -31.60 0.41 21.78
CA GLY A 338 -32.74 0.36 20.85
C GLY A 338 -33.48 1.69 20.64
N ALA A 339 -33.02 2.79 21.25
CA ALA A 339 -33.58 4.12 21.05
C ALA A 339 -32.59 5.03 20.31
N GLU A 340 -33.08 5.77 19.31
CA GLU A 340 -32.30 6.81 18.65
C GLU A 340 -32.10 8.00 19.60
N LYS A 341 -30.87 8.49 19.66
CA LYS A 341 -30.46 9.64 20.47
C LYS A 341 -29.58 10.56 19.63
N THR A 342 -29.52 11.82 20.06
CA THR A 342 -28.61 12.82 19.51
C THR A 342 -27.76 13.42 20.61
N THR A 343 -26.54 13.82 20.29
CA THR A 343 -25.64 14.51 21.22
C THR A 343 -24.60 15.32 20.45
N THR A 344 -24.02 16.33 21.11
CA THR A 344 -22.88 17.09 20.59
C THR A 344 -21.65 16.72 21.41
N LEU A 345 -20.64 16.17 20.75
CA LEU A 345 -19.40 15.73 21.40
C LEU A 345 -18.26 16.70 21.15
N GLN A 346 -17.46 16.96 22.17
CA GLN A 346 -16.22 17.72 22.02
C GLN A 346 -15.16 16.89 21.30
N THR A 347 -14.35 17.55 20.48
CA THR A 347 -13.19 16.94 19.81
C THR A 347 -11.88 17.43 20.44
N TYR A 348 -10.84 16.62 20.34
CA TYR A 348 -9.55 16.88 20.99
C TYR A 348 -8.41 16.74 19.99
N LEU A 349 -7.38 17.58 20.13
CA LEU A 349 -6.12 17.31 19.45
C LEU A 349 -5.49 16.04 20.04
N PRO A 350 -4.96 15.11 19.22
CA PRO A 350 -4.40 13.85 19.71
C PRO A 350 -3.30 14.00 20.78
N ASN A 351 -2.56 15.11 20.77
CA ASN A 351 -1.51 15.38 21.77
C ASN A 351 -2.04 15.88 23.12
N ARG A 352 -3.35 16.10 23.26
CA ARG A 352 -4.00 16.56 24.50
C ARG A 352 -4.75 15.46 25.25
N ILE A 353 -4.66 14.21 24.78
CA ILE A 353 -5.39 13.07 25.36
C ILE A 353 -4.40 12.11 26.01
N ASN A 354 -4.84 11.38 27.03
CA ASN A 354 -4.03 10.34 27.63
C ASN A 354 -4.30 9.00 26.93
N TYR A 355 -3.74 8.85 25.72
CA TYR A 355 -3.81 7.60 24.96
C TYR A 355 -2.95 6.52 25.65
N ARG A 356 -3.44 5.95 26.74
CA ARG A 356 -2.81 4.84 27.45
C ARG A 356 -3.57 3.56 27.16
N GLN A 357 -3.43 3.04 25.96
CA GLN A 357 -3.59 1.60 25.79
C GLN A 357 -2.47 0.92 26.58
N LYS A 358 -2.83 0.15 27.61
CA LYS A 358 -1.85 -0.70 28.31
C LYS A 358 -1.21 -1.61 27.26
N PRO A 359 0.14 -1.72 27.21
CA PRO A 359 0.78 -2.62 26.27
C PRO A 359 0.20 -4.02 26.42
N ALA A 360 -0.13 -4.65 25.29
CA ALA A 360 -0.61 -6.03 25.31
C ALA A 360 0.40 -6.93 26.01
N ILE A 361 -0.10 -7.85 26.86
CA ILE A 361 0.76 -8.79 27.57
C ILE A 361 1.46 -9.68 26.51
N PRO A 362 2.81 -9.71 26.47
CA PRO A 362 3.55 -10.41 25.42
C PRO A 362 3.33 -11.93 25.44
N PHE A 363 3.23 -12.49 26.64
CA PHE A 363 3.03 -13.91 26.87
C PHE A 363 2.23 -14.12 28.15
N LYS A 364 1.27 -15.04 28.12
CA LYS A 364 0.57 -15.54 29.32
C LYS A 364 0.14 -16.98 29.13
N MET A 365 0.02 -17.71 30.23
CA MET A 365 -0.79 -18.93 30.27
C MET A 365 -2.25 -18.48 30.45
N ILE A 366 -3.15 -18.89 29.55
CA ILE A 366 -4.60 -18.68 29.69
C ILE A 366 -5.13 -19.58 30.82
N ASP A 367 -4.65 -20.82 30.83
CA ASP A 367 -4.88 -21.83 31.85
C ASP A 367 -3.63 -22.73 31.96
N ALA A 368 -3.71 -23.87 32.66
CA ALA A 368 -2.57 -24.77 32.84
C ALA A 368 -2.06 -25.42 31.54
N GLN A 369 -2.92 -25.57 30.52
CA GLN A 369 -2.68 -26.32 29.30
C GLN A 369 -2.72 -25.46 28.01
N THR A 370 -3.01 -24.17 28.11
CA THR A 370 -3.06 -23.26 26.96
C THR A 370 -2.27 -21.98 27.17
N ALA A 371 -1.33 -21.73 26.27
CA ALA A 371 -0.53 -20.52 26.21
C ALA A 371 -1.06 -19.50 25.19
N TYR A 372 -0.74 -18.23 25.40
CA TYR A 372 -1.04 -17.13 24.48
C TYR A 372 0.21 -16.26 24.29
N ILE A 373 0.52 -15.93 23.03
CA ILE A 373 1.59 -15.01 22.64
C ILE A 373 1.00 -13.90 21.78
N ASN A 374 1.32 -12.66 22.11
CA ASN A 374 1.04 -11.48 21.28
C ASN A 374 2.30 -11.08 20.50
N LEU A 375 2.28 -11.17 19.17
CA LEU A 375 3.47 -10.83 18.37
C LEU A 375 3.78 -9.33 18.34
N GLY A 376 2.82 -8.47 18.66
CA GLY A 376 3.03 -7.02 18.76
C GLY A 376 3.84 -6.59 19.97
N THR A 377 4.08 -7.44 20.97
CA THR A 377 4.84 -7.07 22.17
C THR A 377 5.88 -8.08 22.63
N VAL A 378 5.75 -9.36 22.30
CA VAL A 378 6.75 -10.40 22.63
C VAL A 378 8.12 -10.06 22.02
N LYS A 379 9.21 -10.56 22.60
CA LYS A 379 10.57 -10.37 22.07
C LYS A 379 11.18 -11.70 21.71
N SER A 380 11.96 -11.72 20.62
CA SER A 380 12.63 -12.93 20.13
C SER A 380 13.48 -13.64 21.19
N LYS A 381 14.10 -12.87 22.09
CA LYS A 381 14.95 -13.38 23.17
C LYS A 381 14.19 -14.27 24.16
N ASP A 382 12.88 -14.09 24.30
CA ASP A 382 12.05 -14.79 25.27
C ASP A 382 11.52 -16.13 24.72
N PHE A 383 11.67 -16.41 23.41
CA PHE A 383 11.09 -17.59 22.78
C PHE A 383 11.62 -18.92 23.31
N GLN A 384 12.89 -18.98 23.75
CA GLN A 384 13.42 -20.19 24.36
C GLN A 384 12.71 -20.47 25.70
N ASP A 385 12.63 -19.48 26.58
CA ASP A 385 11.98 -19.62 27.88
C ASP A 385 10.47 -19.88 27.76
N ILE A 386 9.82 -19.23 26.79
CA ILE A 386 8.42 -19.50 26.46
C ILE A 386 8.27 -20.94 25.98
N PHE A 387 9.11 -21.39 25.03
CA PHE A 387 9.04 -22.74 24.50
C PHE A 387 9.22 -23.80 25.60
N GLU A 388 10.21 -23.63 26.48
CA GLU A 388 10.44 -24.56 27.59
C GLU A 388 9.24 -24.68 28.53
N LYS A 389 8.51 -23.58 28.75
CA LYS A 389 7.28 -23.56 29.57
C LYS A 389 6.11 -24.25 28.87
N ILE A 390 5.99 -24.10 27.55
CA ILE A 390 4.80 -24.54 26.82
C ILE A 390 4.98 -25.88 26.12
N LYS A 391 6.20 -26.42 25.93
CA LYS A 391 6.44 -27.58 25.06
C LYS A 391 5.57 -28.83 25.32
N ASN A 392 5.00 -28.96 26.52
CA ASN A 392 4.11 -30.05 26.93
C ASN A 392 2.63 -29.64 27.12
N THR A 393 2.26 -28.42 26.75
CA THR A 393 0.88 -27.91 26.84
C THR A 393 0.03 -28.42 25.68
N LYS A 394 -1.30 -28.36 25.81
CA LYS A 394 -2.23 -28.75 24.75
C LYS A 394 -2.29 -27.71 23.63
N GLY A 395 -2.23 -26.43 23.98
CA GLY A 395 -2.55 -25.33 23.07
C GLY A 395 -1.61 -24.14 23.15
N LEU A 396 -1.36 -23.53 21.99
CA LEU A 396 -0.72 -22.23 21.85
C LEU A 396 -1.58 -21.33 20.97
N ILE A 397 -1.88 -20.13 21.45
CA ILE A 397 -2.52 -19.07 20.67
C ILE A 397 -1.46 -18.07 20.23
N ILE A 398 -1.41 -17.78 18.93
CA ILE A 398 -0.57 -16.75 18.32
C ILE A 398 -1.50 -15.66 17.80
N ASP A 399 -1.50 -14.50 18.45
CA ASP A 399 -2.37 -13.38 18.06
C ASP A 399 -1.69 -12.50 17.01
N MET A 400 -2.15 -12.62 15.76
CA MET A 400 -1.70 -11.88 14.58
C MET A 400 -2.63 -10.71 14.23
N ARG A 401 -3.65 -10.44 15.06
CA ARG A 401 -4.44 -9.19 14.98
C ARG A 401 -3.58 -7.99 15.39
N ALA A 402 -2.49 -8.24 16.14
CA ALA A 402 -1.43 -7.28 16.39
C ALA A 402 -0.30 -7.40 15.36
N TYR A 403 0.19 -6.27 14.87
CA TYR A 403 1.31 -6.24 13.93
C TYR A 403 2.61 -6.70 14.63
N PRO A 404 3.40 -7.63 14.05
CA PRO A 404 4.62 -8.14 14.68
C PRO A 404 5.65 -7.03 15.01
N ALA A 405 6.13 -7.00 16.25
CA ALA A 405 7.14 -6.02 16.68
C ALA A 405 8.57 -6.32 16.19
N GLU A 406 8.84 -7.55 15.77
CA GLU A 406 10.09 -7.96 15.12
C GLU A 406 9.77 -9.00 14.04
N PHE A 407 10.78 -9.38 13.25
CA PHE A 407 10.67 -10.47 12.30
C PHE A 407 10.92 -11.83 12.97
N TYR A 408 9.85 -12.59 13.23
CA TYR A 408 9.86 -13.80 14.05
C TYR A 408 9.88 -15.12 13.27
N ILE A 409 9.59 -15.12 11.96
CA ILE A 409 9.36 -16.34 11.15
C ILE A 409 10.39 -17.44 11.44
N PHE A 410 11.69 -17.15 11.31
CA PHE A 410 12.73 -18.17 11.50
C PHE A 410 13.03 -18.47 12.97
N LYS A 411 12.86 -17.49 13.85
CA LYS A 411 13.20 -17.61 15.29
C LYS A 411 12.15 -18.39 16.06
N LEU A 412 10.87 -18.17 15.74
CA LEU A 412 9.75 -18.92 16.29
C LEU A 412 9.52 -20.21 15.50
N GLY A 413 9.63 -20.16 14.16
CA GLY A 413 9.35 -21.30 13.28
C GLY A 413 10.18 -22.56 13.58
N LYS A 414 11.43 -22.41 14.06
CA LYS A 414 12.25 -23.57 14.48
C LYS A 414 11.65 -24.38 15.64
N TYR A 415 10.80 -23.75 16.46
CA TYR A 415 10.10 -24.42 17.56
C TYR A 415 8.77 -25.02 17.12
N LEU A 416 8.19 -24.57 16.00
CA LEU A 416 6.83 -24.96 15.58
C LEU A 416 6.81 -26.05 14.50
N MET A 417 7.92 -26.27 13.80
CA MET A 417 8.00 -27.16 12.64
C MET A 417 8.85 -28.40 12.92
N PRO A 418 8.42 -29.60 12.48
CA PRO A 418 9.23 -30.82 12.57
C PRO A 418 10.35 -30.89 11.52
N HIS A 419 10.15 -30.25 10.37
CA HIS A 419 11.08 -30.16 9.23
C HIS A 419 10.82 -28.86 8.45
N PRO A 420 11.73 -28.43 7.54
CA PRO A 420 11.53 -27.25 6.72
C PRO A 420 10.31 -27.35 5.79
N GLU A 421 9.47 -26.31 5.77
CA GLU A 421 8.25 -26.23 4.97
C GLU A 421 8.21 -24.99 4.08
N LYS A 422 7.84 -25.14 2.80
CA LYS A 422 7.69 -24.00 1.88
C LYS A 422 6.44 -23.21 2.26
N PHE A 423 6.57 -21.89 2.40
CA PHE A 423 5.43 -21.05 2.84
C PHE A 423 5.09 -19.86 1.97
N ALA A 424 6.01 -19.37 1.13
CA ALA A 424 5.72 -18.30 0.19
C ALA A 424 6.63 -18.35 -1.05
N ARG A 425 6.20 -17.68 -2.11
CA ARG A 425 7.01 -17.25 -3.25
C ARG A 425 6.85 -15.75 -3.42
N PHE A 426 7.77 -15.14 -4.17
CA PHE A 426 7.72 -13.71 -4.44
C PHE A 426 8.05 -13.39 -5.89
N THR A 427 7.60 -12.23 -6.37
CA THR A 427 7.98 -11.69 -7.66
C THR A 427 8.91 -10.50 -7.50
N VAL A 428 9.89 -10.42 -8.40
CA VAL A 428 10.79 -9.26 -8.50
C VAL A 428 10.70 -8.66 -9.90
N PRO A 429 10.71 -7.32 -10.02
CA PRO A 429 10.71 -6.63 -11.30
C PRO A 429 12.06 -6.78 -12.02
N SER A 430 12.06 -6.59 -13.33
CA SER A 430 13.29 -6.52 -14.13
C SER A 430 13.72 -5.08 -14.41
N ILE A 431 14.99 -4.75 -14.15
CA ILE A 431 15.60 -3.48 -14.58
C ILE A 431 15.81 -3.46 -16.10
N MET A 432 16.15 -4.60 -16.70
CA MET A 432 16.44 -4.70 -18.14
C MET A 432 15.16 -4.82 -18.99
N GLN A 433 14.08 -5.33 -18.41
CA GLN A 433 12.75 -5.40 -19.03
C GLN A 433 11.70 -4.77 -18.09
N PRO A 434 11.69 -3.43 -17.91
CA PRO A 434 10.77 -2.77 -16.99
C PRO A 434 9.31 -3.17 -17.25
N GLY A 435 8.57 -3.55 -16.21
CA GLY A 435 7.21 -4.09 -16.31
C GLY A 435 7.12 -5.62 -16.36
N ASP A 436 8.24 -6.32 -16.58
CA ASP A 436 8.31 -7.77 -16.39
C ASP A 436 8.59 -8.11 -14.92
N PHE A 437 7.87 -9.11 -14.41
CA PHE A 437 8.04 -9.66 -13.06
C PHE A 437 8.25 -11.16 -13.14
N THR A 438 9.28 -11.64 -12.44
CA THR A 438 9.64 -13.07 -12.42
C THR A 438 9.44 -13.67 -11.05
N MET A 439 8.80 -14.85 -11.03
CA MET A 439 8.53 -15.59 -9.82
C MET A 439 9.81 -16.26 -9.31
N GLN A 440 10.20 -15.97 -8.08
CA GLN A 440 11.36 -16.55 -7.43
C GLN A 440 11.05 -17.93 -6.83
N GLU A 441 12.10 -18.62 -6.40
CA GLU A 441 11.97 -19.89 -5.69
C GLU A 441 11.23 -19.71 -4.36
N ALA A 442 10.52 -20.77 -3.96
CA ALA A 442 9.81 -20.77 -2.71
C ALA A 442 10.75 -20.76 -1.52
N ILE A 443 10.44 -19.95 -0.53
CA ILE A 443 11.16 -19.88 0.74
C ILE A 443 10.57 -20.84 1.75
N THR A 444 11.41 -21.30 2.67
CA THR A 444 11.06 -22.28 3.69
C THR A 444 11.13 -21.71 5.11
N VAL A 445 10.26 -22.19 6.00
CA VAL A 445 10.28 -21.95 7.44
C VAL A 445 10.55 -23.26 8.18
N GLY A 446 11.16 -23.17 9.36
CA GLY A 446 11.47 -24.34 10.17
C GLY A 446 12.82 -24.97 9.86
N THR A 447 13.19 -25.93 10.69
CA THR A 447 14.40 -26.75 10.62
C THR A 447 14.02 -28.16 11.08
N ASP A 448 14.85 -29.16 10.80
CA ASP A 448 14.64 -30.49 11.37
C ASP A 448 14.69 -30.41 12.90
N ASN A 449 13.54 -30.67 13.54
CA ASN A 449 13.38 -30.59 14.99
C ASN A 449 12.40 -31.64 15.49
N LYS A 450 12.90 -32.67 16.18
CA LYS A 450 12.07 -33.73 16.79
C LYS A 450 11.32 -33.26 18.03
N ASP A 451 11.82 -32.20 18.65
CA ASP A 451 11.28 -31.57 19.84
C ASP A 451 10.48 -30.32 19.48
N PHE A 452 9.89 -30.25 18.29
CA PHE A 452 8.95 -29.19 17.93
C PHE A 452 7.71 -29.21 18.85
N TYR A 453 6.99 -28.10 18.91
CA TYR A 453 5.75 -27.98 19.66
C TYR A 453 4.68 -28.94 19.10
N LYS A 454 4.25 -29.92 19.91
CA LYS A 454 3.31 -30.97 19.49
C LYS A 454 1.84 -30.62 19.72
N GLY A 455 1.55 -29.61 20.56
CA GLY A 455 0.19 -29.17 20.82
C GLY A 455 -0.46 -28.48 19.62
N LYS A 456 -1.74 -28.14 19.75
CA LYS A 456 -2.51 -27.36 18.78
C LYS A 456 -2.04 -25.90 18.78
N ILE A 457 -1.97 -25.28 17.60
CA ILE A 457 -1.62 -23.87 17.41
C ILE A 457 -2.80 -23.15 16.77
N ALA A 458 -3.41 -22.21 17.50
CA ALA A 458 -4.45 -21.33 16.96
C ALA A 458 -3.83 -19.98 16.58
N ILE A 459 -4.00 -19.56 15.33
CA ILE A 459 -3.50 -18.27 14.83
C ILE A 459 -4.69 -17.34 14.63
N LEU A 460 -4.73 -16.20 15.33
CA LEU A 460 -5.87 -15.27 15.27
C LEU A 460 -5.57 -14.13 14.29
N ILE A 461 -6.43 -13.92 13.30
CA ILE A 461 -6.28 -12.88 12.27
C ILE A 461 -7.56 -12.06 12.09
N ASN A 462 -7.43 -10.86 11.54
CA ASN A 462 -8.55 -10.05 11.10
C ASN A 462 -8.09 -8.99 10.06
N GLU A 463 -8.94 -8.02 9.75
CA GLU A 463 -8.62 -6.91 8.83
C GLU A 463 -7.44 -6.04 9.29
N MET A 464 -7.01 -6.13 10.56
CA MET A 464 -5.80 -5.46 11.07
C MET A 464 -4.52 -6.21 10.70
N THR A 465 -4.61 -7.51 10.40
CA THR A 465 -3.49 -8.32 9.93
C THR A 465 -3.12 -7.86 8.51
N GLN A 466 -1.98 -7.21 8.35
CA GLN A 466 -1.50 -6.66 7.09
C GLN A 466 0.00 -6.94 6.92
N SER A 467 0.49 -7.03 5.68
CA SER A 467 1.92 -7.04 5.37
C SER A 467 2.67 -8.15 6.10
N SER A 468 3.70 -7.81 6.88
CA SER A 468 4.46 -8.76 7.70
C SER A 468 3.55 -9.67 8.55
N ALA A 469 2.41 -9.19 9.04
CA ALA A 469 1.49 -10.03 9.80
C ALA A 469 0.83 -11.14 8.93
N GLU A 470 0.50 -10.84 7.67
CA GLU A 470 0.00 -11.83 6.71
C GLU A 470 1.11 -12.84 6.40
N TYR A 471 2.33 -12.36 6.16
CA TYR A 471 3.50 -13.18 5.86
C TYR A 471 3.87 -14.14 7.01
N HIS A 472 3.83 -13.66 8.26
CA HIS A 472 4.01 -14.49 9.46
C HIS A 472 2.90 -15.55 9.58
N THR A 473 1.66 -15.18 9.27
CA THR A 473 0.54 -16.13 9.27
C THR A 473 0.75 -17.23 8.23
N MET A 474 1.20 -16.87 7.02
CA MET A 474 1.56 -17.84 5.97
C MET A 474 2.64 -18.82 6.41
N ALA A 475 3.64 -18.36 7.16
CA ALA A 475 4.68 -19.22 7.70
C ALA A 475 4.17 -20.13 8.82
N PHE A 476 3.55 -19.56 9.86
CA PHE A 476 3.17 -20.32 11.05
C PHE A 476 2.04 -21.32 10.80
N ARG A 477 1.16 -21.07 9.81
CA ARG A 477 0.13 -22.03 9.42
C ARG A 477 0.67 -23.33 8.81
N LYS A 478 1.96 -23.39 8.47
CA LYS A 478 2.60 -24.63 7.99
C LYS A 478 2.91 -25.64 9.11
N SER A 479 2.71 -25.27 10.37
CA SER A 479 2.89 -26.21 11.48
C SER A 479 1.83 -27.31 11.44
N PRO A 480 2.16 -28.60 11.68
CA PRO A 480 1.24 -29.73 11.48
C PRO A 480 -0.10 -29.61 12.23
N ASN A 481 -0.11 -28.93 13.37
CA ASN A 481 -1.28 -28.76 14.22
C ASN A 481 -1.75 -27.31 14.28
N ALA A 482 -1.49 -26.51 13.24
CA ALA A 482 -1.94 -25.13 13.16
C ALA A 482 -3.32 -24.99 12.50
N LYS A 483 -4.12 -24.06 13.02
CA LYS A 483 -5.37 -23.61 12.39
C LYS A 483 -5.52 -22.10 12.56
N VAL A 484 -5.99 -21.43 11.50
CA VAL A 484 -6.18 -19.97 11.43
C VAL A 484 -7.65 -19.63 11.70
N PHE A 485 -7.89 -18.68 12.61
CA PHE A 485 -9.21 -18.25 13.07
C PHE A 485 -9.39 -16.75 12.87
N GLY A 486 -10.60 -16.33 12.50
CA GLY A 486 -10.99 -14.92 12.46
C GLY A 486 -11.54 -14.50 11.10
N SER A 487 -11.13 -13.35 10.60
CA SER A 487 -11.69 -12.76 9.37
C SER A 487 -10.62 -12.48 8.31
N GLN A 488 -11.07 -12.18 7.09
CA GLN A 488 -10.22 -11.81 5.96
C GLN A 488 -9.26 -10.67 6.34
N THR A 489 -7.98 -10.87 6.03
CA THR A 489 -6.90 -9.91 6.32
C THR A 489 -6.82 -8.79 5.28
N ALA A 490 -5.83 -7.92 5.42
CA ALA A 490 -5.74 -6.70 4.62
C ALA A 490 -5.47 -6.91 3.12
N GLY A 491 -4.95 -8.07 2.74
CA GLY A 491 -4.64 -8.42 1.36
C GLY A 491 -3.56 -7.53 0.77
N ALA A 492 -2.56 -7.17 1.57
CA ALA A 492 -1.43 -6.35 1.14
C ALA A 492 -0.14 -6.90 1.75
N ASP A 493 0.30 -8.04 1.23
CA ASP A 493 1.58 -8.65 1.59
C ASP A 493 2.64 -8.29 0.54
N GLY A 494 3.84 -7.99 1.03
CA GLY A 494 4.97 -7.50 0.24
C GLY A 494 5.68 -6.31 0.86
N ASP A 495 6.91 -6.10 0.41
CA ASP A 495 7.72 -4.96 0.83
C ASP A 495 7.21 -3.67 0.21
N VAL A 496 7.38 -2.57 0.93
CA VAL A 496 6.93 -1.25 0.50
C VAL A 496 8.02 -0.54 -0.29
N SER A 497 7.66 -0.03 -1.47
CA SER A 497 8.46 0.89 -2.27
C SER A 497 8.00 2.31 -2.07
N TYR A 498 8.89 3.18 -1.60
CA TYR A 498 8.63 4.59 -1.35
C TYR A 498 9.09 5.46 -2.52
N PHE A 499 8.33 6.51 -2.81
CA PHE A 499 8.73 7.55 -3.76
C PHE A 499 8.04 8.88 -3.45
N THR A 500 8.44 9.94 -4.16
CA THR A 500 7.94 11.29 -3.92
C THR A 500 7.51 11.94 -5.22
N LEU A 501 6.36 12.61 -5.19
CA LEU A 501 5.83 13.44 -6.27
C LEU A 501 6.20 14.92 -6.02
N PRO A 502 6.21 15.77 -7.08
CA PRO A 502 6.38 17.21 -6.95
C PRO A 502 5.59 17.84 -5.79
N GLY A 503 6.19 18.81 -5.11
CA GLY A 503 5.63 19.40 -3.88
C GLY A 503 5.87 18.58 -2.62
N LYS A 504 6.86 17.67 -2.63
CA LYS A 504 7.20 16.75 -1.53
C LYS A 504 6.04 15.86 -1.09
N VAL A 505 5.15 15.51 -2.02
CA VAL A 505 4.04 14.60 -1.75
C VAL A 505 4.59 13.17 -1.73
N SER A 506 4.84 12.67 -0.52
CA SER A 506 5.38 11.32 -0.31
C SER A 506 4.27 10.28 -0.44
N THR A 507 4.55 9.20 -1.14
CA THR A 507 3.63 8.08 -1.34
C THR A 507 4.40 6.78 -1.45
N GLN A 508 3.68 5.67 -1.50
CA GLN A 508 4.26 4.33 -1.49
C GLN A 508 3.34 3.33 -2.20
N ILE A 509 3.89 2.18 -2.54
CA ILE A 509 3.17 1.02 -3.08
C ILE A 509 3.79 -0.27 -2.54
N THR A 510 3.07 -1.38 -2.66
CA THR A 510 3.70 -2.70 -2.59
C THR A 510 4.66 -2.86 -3.78
N GLY A 511 5.92 -3.19 -3.50
CA GLY A 511 7.00 -3.33 -4.49
C GLY A 511 7.45 -4.76 -4.75
N ILE A 512 7.18 -5.69 -3.83
CA ILE A 512 7.39 -7.13 -4.01
C ILE A 512 6.05 -7.84 -3.97
N GLY A 513 5.75 -8.66 -4.99
CA GLY A 513 4.56 -9.49 -4.97
C GLY A 513 4.78 -10.74 -4.12
N ILE A 514 3.87 -11.08 -3.22
CA ILE A 514 3.91 -12.29 -2.38
C ILE A 514 2.79 -13.24 -2.80
N TYR A 515 3.13 -14.53 -2.84
CA TYR A 515 2.26 -15.60 -3.31
C TYR A 515 2.39 -16.81 -2.39
N THR A 516 1.39 -17.69 -2.40
CA THR A 516 1.53 -19.01 -1.78
C THR A 516 2.63 -19.82 -2.49
N PRO A 517 3.15 -20.91 -1.89
CA PRO A 517 4.12 -21.80 -2.55
C PRO A 517 3.64 -22.33 -3.91
N GLU A 518 2.33 -22.49 -4.05
CA GLU A 518 1.64 -22.96 -5.25
C GLU A 518 1.41 -21.84 -6.28
N GLY A 519 1.67 -20.57 -5.92
CA GLY A 519 1.56 -19.41 -6.81
C GLY A 519 0.22 -18.66 -6.74
N SER A 520 -0.64 -18.98 -5.77
CA SER A 520 -1.91 -18.27 -5.55
C SER A 520 -1.70 -16.86 -5.00
N GLU A 521 -2.62 -15.96 -5.34
CA GLU A 521 -2.57 -14.53 -4.99
C GLU A 521 -2.81 -14.26 -3.49
N THR A 522 -2.08 -13.30 -2.92
CA THR A 522 -2.40 -12.71 -1.61
C THR A 522 -2.92 -11.28 -1.73
N GLN A 523 -2.50 -10.50 -2.73
CA GLN A 523 -3.00 -9.13 -2.92
C GLN A 523 -4.52 -9.13 -3.14
N ARG A 524 -5.22 -8.20 -2.49
CA ARG A 524 -6.69 -8.06 -2.46
C ARG A 524 -7.46 -9.18 -1.78
N ILE A 525 -6.91 -10.38 -1.73
CA ILE A 525 -7.54 -11.55 -1.11
C ILE A 525 -7.19 -11.64 0.38
N GLY A 526 -5.92 -11.43 0.71
CA GLY A 526 -5.38 -11.69 2.04
C GLY A 526 -5.33 -13.19 2.36
N ILE A 527 -5.24 -13.48 3.65
CA ILE A 527 -5.28 -14.81 4.21
C ILE A 527 -6.73 -15.15 4.54
N ILE A 528 -7.23 -16.20 3.89
CA ILE A 528 -8.52 -16.79 4.22
C ILE A 528 -8.32 -17.70 5.45
N PRO A 529 -9.04 -17.46 6.56
CA PRO A 529 -8.96 -18.28 7.76
C PRO A 529 -9.54 -19.68 7.52
N ASP A 530 -9.06 -20.67 8.28
CA ASP A 530 -9.61 -22.03 8.25
C ASP A 530 -10.94 -22.12 9.01
N VAL A 531 -11.19 -21.17 9.92
CA VAL A 531 -12.47 -20.93 10.60
C VAL A 531 -12.79 -19.44 10.51
N GLU A 532 -13.72 -19.09 9.62
CA GLU A 532 -14.18 -17.70 9.49
C GLU A 532 -15.15 -17.35 10.63
N LEU A 533 -14.86 -16.25 11.31
CA LEU A 533 -15.71 -15.64 12.34
C LEU A 533 -15.35 -14.16 12.48
N LYS A 534 -16.35 -13.32 12.75
CA LYS A 534 -16.21 -11.88 12.98
C LYS A 534 -16.78 -11.53 14.35
N PRO A 535 -16.26 -10.48 15.03
CA PRO A 535 -16.90 -9.95 16.22
C PRO A 535 -18.36 -9.57 15.93
N THR A 536 -19.28 -9.92 16.84
CA THR A 536 -20.69 -9.53 16.73
C THR A 536 -20.95 -8.25 17.52
N MET A 537 -22.03 -7.52 17.18
CA MET A 537 -22.43 -6.36 17.98
C MET A 537 -22.73 -6.74 19.44
N GLU A 538 -23.35 -7.90 19.65
CA GLU A 538 -23.61 -8.43 20.99
C GLU A 538 -22.34 -8.84 21.73
N GLY A 539 -21.34 -9.35 21.00
CA GLY A 539 -20.02 -9.64 21.55
C GLY A 539 -19.31 -8.39 22.03
N ILE A 540 -19.31 -7.33 21.21
CA ILE A 540 -18.75 -6.02 21.57
C ILE A 540 -19.42 -5.48 22.85
N LYS A 541 -20.76 -5.47 22.92
CA LYS A 541 -21.51 -5.04 24.12
C LYS A 541 -21.14 -5.82 25.38
N LYS A 542 -20.86 -7.12 25.24
CA LYS A 542 -20.53 -8.03 26.35
C LYS A 542 -19.02 -8.14 26.62
N ASN A 543 -18.20 -7.38 25.89
CA ASN A 543 -16.73 -7.49 25.91
C ASN A 543 -16.25 -8.95 25.70
N LYS A 544 -16.88 -9.61 24.74
CA LYS A 544 -16.63 -11.00 24.35
C LYS A 544 -15.73 -11.03 23.12
N ASP A 545 -14.71 -11.91 23.13
CA ASP A 545 -13.84 -12.16 21.97
C ASP A 545 -14.19 -13.53 21.37
N GLU A 546 -15.14 -13.55 20.43
CA GLU A 546 -15.64 -14.81 19.86
C GLU A 546 -14.57 -15.55 19.04
N VAL A 547 -13.57 -14.84 18.51
CA VAL A 547 -12.43 -15.45 17.79
C VAL A 547 -11.57 -16.23 18.77
N LEU A 548 -11.21 -15.61 19.89
CA LEU A 548 -10.41 -16.23 20.94
C LEU A 548 -11.14 -17.42 21.57
N GLU A 549 -12.43 -17.27 21.91
CA GLU A 549 -13.22 -18.36 22.47
C GLU A 549 -13.30 -19.55 21.52
N LYS A 550 -13.52 -19.30 20.22
CA LYS A 550 -13.61 -20.40 19.25
C LYS A 550 -12.29 -21.14 19.09
N ALA A 551 -11.17 -20.42 19.15
CA ALA A 551 -9.84 -21.01 19.17
C ALA A 551 -9.61 -21.88 20.42
N LEU A 552 -10.05 -21.41 21.60
CA LEU A 552 -9.94 -22.15 22.85
C LEU A 552 -10.79 -23.43 22.85
N GLU A 553 -12.04 -23.36 22.37
CA GLU A 553 -12.89 -24.55 22.18
C GLU A 553 -12.21 -25.61 21.31
N TRP A 554 -11.59 -25.18 20.21
CA TRP A 554 -10.89 -26.10 19.31
C TRP A 554 -9.63 -26.70 19.94
N ILE A 555 -8.90 -25.94 20.75
CA ILE A 555 -7.74 -26.44 21.49
C ILE A 555 -8.14 -27.56 22.47
N GLU A 556 -9.28 -27.42 23.14
CA GLU A 556 -9.76 -28.40 24.12
C GLU A 556 -10.44 -29.64 23.53
N SER A 557 -11.00 -29.54 22.32
CA SER A 557 -11.52 -30.72 21.57
C SER A 557 -10.45 -31.73 21.23
#